data_AF-A0A6M1RFC7-F1
#
_entry.id   AF-A0A6M1RFC7-F1
#
_cell.length_a   1.000
_cell.length_b   1.000
_cell.length_c   1.000
_cell.angle_alpha   90.00
_cell.angle_beta   90.00
_cell.angle_gamma   90.00
#
_symmetry.space_group_name_H-M   'P 1'
#
loop_
_entity.id
_entity.type
_entity.pdbx_description
1 polymer ?
#
loop_
_entity_poly.entity_id
_entity_poly.type
_entity_poly.pdbx_seq_one_letter_code
_entity_poly.pdbx_strand_id
1 'polypeptide(L)' 'MASKKKSDTNKKDSQLIIRINGQQRDEFVSLCEELDSSAAREIRKFIKQFLKENGSKDL' A
#
# COMPACT_ATOMS: atom_id res chain seq x y z
N MET A 1 16.25 -28.24 -25.89
CA MET A 1 16.42 -27.81 -24.49
C MET A 1 15.51 -26.61 -24.26
N ALA A 2 14.37 -26.82 -23.60
CA ALA A 2 13.31 -25.83 -23.49
C ALA A 2 13.62 -24.77 -22.42
N SER A 3 13.71 -23.50 -22.83
CA SER A 3 13.87 -22.35 -21.96
C SER A 3 12.59 -22.09 -21.15
N LYS A 4 12.66 -22.37 -19.85
CA LYS A 4 11.58 -22.18 -18.88
C LYS A 4 11.29 -20.68 -18.69
N LYS A 5 10.19 -20.21 -19.30
CA LYS A 5 9.61 -18.88 -19.11
C LYS A 5 9.15 -18.76 -17.64
N LYS A 6 9.91 -18.04 -16.81
CA LYS A 6 9.47 -17.70 -15.44
C LYS A 6 8.27 -16.76 -15.57
N SER A 7 7.11 -17.22 -15.11
CA SER A 7 5.90 -16.40 -15.00
C SER A 7 6.09 -15.44 -13.82
N ASP A 8 6.06 -14.12 -14.10
CA ASP A 8 6.04 -13.04 -13.11
C ASP A 8 4.67 -12.96 -12.38
N THR A 9 4.24 -14.05 -11.76
CA THR A 9 2.88 -14.19 -11.20
C THR A 9 2.72 -13.75 -9.74
N ASN A 10 3.69 -13.04 -9.14
CA ASN A 10 3.54 -12.54 -7.77
C ASN A 10 4.24 -11.19 -7.52
N LYS A 11 3.92 -10.15 -8.30
CA LYS A 11 4.30 -8.77 -7.95
C LYS A 11 3.41 -8.18 -6.84
N LYS A 12 3.12 -8.96 -5.80
CA LYS A 12 2.45 -8.46 -4.58
C LYS A 12 3.43 -7.84 -3.58
N ASP A 13 4.73 -7.96 -3.84
CA ASP A 13 5.79 -7.71 -2.85
C ASP A 13 6.63 -6.44 -3.10
N SER A 14 6.11 -5.44 -3.83
CA SER A 14 6.80 -4.15 -3.90
C SER A 14 6.54 -3.35 -2.61
N GLN A 15 7.51 -3.33 -1.70
CA GLN A 15 7.48 -2.53 -0.48
C GLN A 15 7.64 -1.04 -0.81
N LEU A 16 6.77 -0.19 -0.27
CA LEU A 16 6.88 1.27 -0.34
C LEU A 16 7.38 1.80 1.01
N ILE A 17 8.61 2.33 1.04
CA ILE A 17 9.19 2.95 2.25
C ILE A 17 8.85 4.43 2.23
N ILE A 18 8.07 4.89 3.22
CA ILE A 18 7.69 6.29 3.39
C ILE A 18 8.40 6.84 4.63
N ARG A 19 9.05 8.01 4.49
CA ARG A 19 9.63 8.74 5.62
C ARG A 19 8.71 9.91 5.97
N ILE A 20 8.29 9.96 7.23
CA ILE A 20 7.48 11.03 7.84
C ILE A 20 8.03 11.37 9.21
N ASN A 21 7.55 12.46 9.81
CA ASN A 21 7.87 12.80 11.20
C ASN A 21 7.40 11.68 12.14
N GLY A 22 8.21 11.34 13.15
CA GLY A 22 7.87 10.34 14.16
C GLY A 22 6.57 10.65 14.90
N GLN A 23 6.33 11.91 15.26
CA GLN A 23 5.08 12.31 15.93
C GLN A 23 3.84 12.02 15.07
N GLN A 24 3.91 12.36 13.78
CA GLN A 24 2.82 12.10 12.83
C GLN A 24 2.59 10.60 12.61
N ARG A 25 3.66 9.81 12.57
CA ARG A 25 3.56 8.34 12.50
C ARG A 25 2.81 7.81 13.71
N ASP A 26 3.21 8.24 14.91
CA ASP A 26 2.66 7.72 16.16
C ASP A 26 1.18 8.08 16.29
N GLU A 27 0.80 9.32 15.98
CA GLU A 27 -0.60 9.76 15.92
C GLU A 27 -1.42 8.96 14.90
N PHE A 28 -0.88 8.74 13.70
CA PHE A 28 -1.56 7.96 12.66
C PHE A 28 -1.76 6.49 13.06
N VAL A 29 -0.76 5.87 13.69
CA VAL A 29 -0.85 4.47 14.14
C VAL A 29 -1.85 4.34 15.28
N SER A 30 -1.81 5.23 16.28
CA SER A 30 -2.78 5.25 17.37
C SER A 30 -4.21 5.38 16.86
N LEU A 31 -4.46 6.30 15.91
CA LEU A 31 -5.78 6.46 15.32
C LEU A 31 -6.22 5.21 14.54
N CYS A 32 -5.29 4.53 13.87
CA CYS A 32 -5.62 3.26 13.19
C CYS A 32 -6.05 2.18 14.19
N GLU A 33 -5.40 2.09 15.35
CA GLU A 33 -5.74 1.15 16.41
C GLU A 33 -7.10 1.45 17.02
N GLU A 34 -7.40 2.73 17.27
CA GLU A 34 -8.73 3.17 17.76
C GLU A 34 -9.87 2.83 16.78
N LEU A 35 -9.58 2.78 15.48
CA LEU A 35 -10.55 2.47 14.43
C LEU A 35 -10.60 0.98 14.04
N ASP A 36 -10.02 0.09 14.85
CA ASP A 36 -9.89 -1.36 14.56
C ASP A 36 -9.31 -1.62 13.15
N SER A 37 -8.27 -0.85 12.80
CA SER A 37 -7.60 -0.90 11.50
C SER A 37 -6.09 -0.99 11.66
N SER A 38 -5.38 -1.11 10.54
CA SER A 38 -3.92 -1.05 10.52
C SER A 38 -3.45 0.04 9.59
N ALA A 39 -2.31 0.67 9.94
CA ALA A 39 -1.64 1.67 9.12
C ALA A 39 -1.49 1.20 7.66
N ALA A 40 -1.10 -0.07 7.46
CA ALA A 40 -0.98 -0.66 6.13
C ALA A 40 -2.32 -0.82 5.39
N ARG A 41 -3.44 -1.05 6.11
CA ARG A 41 -4.78 -1.13 5.52
C ARG A 41 -5.26 0.26 5.08
N GLU A 42 -5.09 1.26 5.94
CA GLU A 42 -5.51 2.64 5.64
C GLU A 42 -4.68 3.27 4.52
N ILE A 43 -3.35 3.11 4.51
CA ILE A 43 -2.50 3.58 3.41
C ILE A 43 -2.90 2.92 2.08
N ARG A 44 -3.20 1.61 2.07
CA ARG A 44 -3.65 0.92 0.85
C ARG A 44 -5.01 1.42 0.37
N LYS A 45 -5.96 1.69 1.28
CA LYS A 45 -7.26 2.28 0.93
C LYS A 45 -7.07 3.68 0.35
N PHE A 46 -6.27 4.51 1.01
CA PHE A 46 -5.94 5.85 0.54
C PHE A 46 -5.34 5.83 -0.86
N ILE A 47 -4.33 4.99 -1.12
CA ILE A 47 -3.73 4.86 -2.45
C ILE A 47 -4.78 4.45 -3.49
N LYS A 48 -5.62 3.44 -3.20
CA LYS A 48 -6.68 3.00 -4.13
C LYS A 48 -7.67 4.13 -4.43
N GLN A 49 -8.12 4.85 -3.40
CA GLN A 49 -9.05 5.96 -3.55
C GLN A 49 -8.41 7.10 -4.35
N PHE A 50 -7.18 7.47 -4.03
CA PHE A 50 -6.43 8.50 -4.73
C PHE A 50 -6.25 8.17 -6.22
N LEU A 51 -5.89 6.93 -6.55
CA LEU A 51 -5.77 6.47 -7.95
C LEU A 51 -7.11 6.53 -8.70
N LYS A 52 -8.20 6.16 -8.02
CA LYS A 52 -9.56 6.21 -8.58
C LYS A 52 -10.00 7.65 -8.87
N GLU A 53 -9.75 8.57 -7.96
CA GLU A 53 -10.10 9.99 -8.08
C GLU A 53 -9.27 10.70 -9.16
N ASN A 54 -7.99 10.34 -9.30
CA ASN A 54 -7.05 10.97 -10.23
C ASN A 54 -6.91 10.24 -11.58
N GLY A 55 -7.84 9.34 -11.91
CA GLY A 55 -8.01 8.82 -13.28
C GLY A 55 -7.09 7.66 -13.70
N SER A 56 -6.47 6.94 -12.76
CA SER A 56 -5.78 5.69 -13.08
C SER A 56 -6.81 4.59 -13.35
N LYS A 57 -7.21 4.42 -14.61
CA LYS A 57 -8.41 3.68 -15.02
C LYS A 57 -8.25 2.16 -15.13
N ASP A 58 -7.16 1.57 -14.63
CA ASP A 58 -6.83 0.14 -14.85
C ASP A 58 -6.31 -0.58 -13.58
N LEU A 59 -7.12 -0.60 -12.51
CA LEU A 59 -6.91 -1.49 -11.34
C LEU A 59 -8.21 -2.11 -10.83
#